data_AF-A0A0E3PPZ5-F1
#
_entry.id   AF-A0A0E3PPZ5-F1
#
_cell.length_a   1.000
_cell.length_b   1.000
_cell.length_c   1.000
_cell.angle_alpha   90.00
_cell.angle_beta   90.00
_cell.angle_gamma   90.00
#
_symmetry.space_group_name_H-M   'P 1'
#
loop_
_entity.id
_entity.type
_entity.pdbx_description
1 polymer ?
#
loop_
_entity_poly.entity_id
_entity_poly.type
_entity_poly.pdbx_seq_one_letter_code
_entity_poly.pdbx_strand_id
1 'polypeptide(L)'
;MKIDIRDLSLRFIFGGLAVAACYVVLQLVPSKSFAGIFAAFPAVMAAAVIMAGHFGNSEQAADIAFGASAGMLGCTICVFTATFCMEHLGKWGLSLGIALVVWFFSSYAAIMLMQGLLEKRKKQRNIREKAF
;
A
#
# COMPACT_ATOMS: atom_id res chain seq x y z
N MET A 1 -20.76 12.59 10.66
CA MET A 1 -19.73 11.54 10.78
C MET A 1 -19.71 11.09 12.24
N LYS A 2 -20.40 9.99 12.57
CA LYS A 2 -20.47 9.48 13.94
C LYS A 2 -19.29 8.54 14.10
N ILE A 3 -18.22 8.98 14.76
CA ILE A 3 -17.06 8.14 15.03
C ILE A 3 -17.53 7.03 15.96
N ASP A 4 -17.69 5.83 15.42
CA ASP A 4 -18.09 4.66 16.19
C ASP A 4 -16.85 4.11 16.88
N ILE A 5 -16.87 4.05 18.21
CA ILE A 5 -15.72 3.59 19.00
C ILE A 5 -15.37 2.13 18.64
N ARG A 6 -16.35 1.30 18.23
CA ARG A 6 -16.07 -0.05 17.74
C ARG A 6 -15.28 -0.03 16.44
N ASP A 7 -15.55 0.91 15.53
CA ASP A 7 -14.77 1.07 14.28
C ASP A 7 -13.30 1.38 14.61
N LEU A 8 -13.08 2.33 15.52
CA LEU A 8 -11.73 2.72 15.91
C LEU A 8 -11.00 1.56 16.61
N SER A 9 -11.68 0.84 17.51
CA SER A 9 -11.13 -0.35 18.16
C SER A 9 -10.82 -1.47 17.18
N LEU A 10 -11.69 -1.72 16.19
CA LEU A 10 -11.45 -2.74 15.16
C LEU A 10 -10.26 -2.37 14.28
N ARG A 11 -10.13 -1.10 13.88
CA ARG A 11 -8.96 -0.60 13.12
C ARG A 11 -7.67 -0.79 13.91
N PHE A 12 -7.74 -0.54 15.21
CA PHE A 12 -6.58 -0.62 16.09
C PHE A 12 -6.17 -2.06 16.36
N ILE A 13 -7.13 -2.96 16.60
CA ILE A 13 -6.83 -4.38 16.83
C ILE A 13 -6.37 -5.03 15.53
N PHE A 14 -7.11 -4.92 14.43
CA PHE A 14 -6.71 -5.57 13.18
C PHE A 14 -5.45 -4.94 12.58
N GLY A 15 -5.34 -3.61 12.58
CA GLY A 15 -4.14 -2.93 12.12
C GLY A 15 -2.95 -3.17 13.03
N GLY A 16 -3.09 -2.95 14.33
CA GLY A 16 -2.01 -3.13 15.30
C GLY A 16 -1.51 -4.56 15.39
N LEU A 17 -2.41 -5.55 15.35
CA LEU A 17 -2.04 -6.97 15.37
C LEU A 17 -1.38 -7.39 14.05
N ALA A 18 -1.83 -6.87 12.90
CA ALA A 18 -1.15 -7.10 11.63
C ALA A 18 0.26 -6.50 11.60
N VAL A 19 0.46 -5.30 12.17
CA VAL A 19 1.77 -4.66 12.32
C VAL A 19 2.68 -5.48 13.24
N ALA A 20 2.16 -5.91 14.40
CA ALA A 20 2.90 -6.73 15.35
C ALA A 20 3.30 -8.09 14.75
N ALA A 21 2.38 -8.76 14.04
CA ALA A 21 2.64 -10.02 13.37
C ALA A 21 3.72 -9.87 12.29
N CYS A 22 3.63 -8.82 11.45
CA CYS A 22 4.69 -8.55 10.47
C CYS A 22 6.03 -8.28 11.15
N TYR A 23 6.05 -7.49 12.24
CA TYR A 23 7.28 -7.22 12.98
C TYR A 23 7.95 -8.50 13.51
N VAL A 24 7.17 -9.43 14.07
CA VAL A 24 7.67 -10.72 14.57
C VAL A 24 8.26 -11.56 13.43
N VAL A 25 7.58 -11.66 12.29
CA VAL A 25 8.08 -12.41 11.12
C VAL A 25 9.39 -11.83 10.60
N LEU A 26 9.55 -10.51 10.66
CA LEU A 26 10.76 -9.85 10.17
C LEU A 26 11.94 -9.83 11.14
N GLN A 27 11.77 -10.21 12.40
CA GLN A 27 12.91 -10.50 13.30
C GLN A 27 13.78 -11.66 12.77
N LEU A 28 13.24 -12.48 11.86
CA LEU A 28 13.97 -13.55 11.18
C LEU A 28 14.81 -13.05 9.99
N VAL A 29 14.63 -11.79 9.55
CA VAL A 29 15.31 -11.22 8.39
C VAL A 29 16.43 -10.26 8.84
N PRO A 30 17.69 -10.45 8.41
CA PRO A 30 18.85 -9.71 8.94
C PRO A 30 18.91 -8.22 8.59
N SER A 31 18.12 -7.72 7.63
CA SER A 31 18.13 -6.34 7.15
C SER A 31 17.22 -5.39 7.96
N LYS A 32 17.66 -5.02 9.18
CA LYS A 32 16.87 -4.27 10.18
C LYS A 32 16.17 -2.98 9.71
N SER A 33 16.82 -2.14 8.89
CA SER A 33 16.23 -0.84 8.49
C SER A 33 15.14 -0.96 7.41
N PHE A 34 15.33 -1.85 6.44
CA PHE A 34 14.33 -2.07 5.39
C PHE A 34 13.18 -2.95 5.87
N ALA A 35 13.47 -3.87 6.80
CA ALA A 35 12.48 -4.75 7.39
C ALA A 35 11.26 -3.98 7.92
N GLY A 36 11.45 -2.97 8.77
CA GLY A 36 10.32 -2.22 9.34
C GLY A 36 9.41 -1.56 8.30
N ILE A 37 10.00 -0.95 7.27
CA ILE A 37 9.26 -0.26 6.22
C ILE A 37 8.46 -1.25 5.36
N PHE A 38 9.08 -2.36 4.98
CA PHE A 38 8.42 -3.41 4.22
C PHE A 38 7.40 -4.22 5.03
N ALA A 39 7.54 -4.30 6.37
CA ALA A 39 6.58 -4.92 7.27
C ALA A 39 5.27 -4.11 7.39
N ALA A 40 5.39 -2.78 7.38
CA ALA A 40 4.24 -1.90 7.48
C ALA A 40 3.33 -2.00 6.24
N PHE A 41 3.90 -2.33 5.08
CA PHE A 41 3.16 -2.46 3.82
C PHE A 41 2.06 -3.56 3.88
N PRO A 42 2.36 -4.86 4.06
CA PRO A 42 1.32 -5.89 4.18
C PRO A 42 0.33 -5.65 5.32
N ALA A 43 0.82 -5.10 6.44
CA ALA A 43 -0.03 -4.82 7.60
C ALA A 43 -1.08 -3.75 7.31
N VAL A 44 -0.70 -2.63 6.68
CA VAL A 44 -1.62 -1.55 6.30
C VAL A 44 -2.60 -2.01 5.22
N MET A 45 -2.14 -2.83 4.26
CA MET A 45 -3.03 -3.45 3.27
C MET A 45 -4.05 -4.37 3.94
N ALA A 46 -3.60 -5.30 4.80
CA ALA A 46 -4.50 -6.22 5.50
C ALA A 46 -5.54 -5.45 6.33
N ALA A 47 -5.11 -4.42 7.06
CA ALA A 47 -6.02 -3.56 7.83
C ALA A 47 -7.04 -2.84 6.93
N ALA A 48 -6.60 -2.28 5.80
CA ALA A 48 -7.47 -1.57 4.86
C ALA A 48 -8.49 -2.51 4.19
N VAL A 49 -8.08 -3.72 3.81
CA VAL A 49 -8.95 -4.73 3.19
C VAL A 49 -9.95 -5.30 4.19
N ILE A 50 -9.52 -5.61 5.41
CA ILE A 50 -10.42 -6.08 6.48
C ILE A 50 -11.46 -5.00 6.80
N MET A 51 -11.03 -3.74 6.92
CA MET A 51 -11.93 -2.60 7.10
C MET A 51 -12.92 -2.46 5.94
N ALA A 52 -12.44 -2.48 4.71
CA ALA A 52 -13.27 -2.32 3.53
C ALA A 52 -14.25 -3.49 3.33
N GLY A 53 -13.86 -4.72 3.70
CA GLY A 53 -14.74 -5.89 3.65
C GLY A 53 -15.75 -5.96 4.80
N HIS A 54 -15.41 -5.41 5.97
CA HIS A 54 -16.32 -5.37 7.12
C HIS A 54 -17.39 -4.27 7.00
N PHE A 55 -17.04 -3.13 6.39
CA PHE A 55 -17.97 -1.99 6.23
C PHE A 55 -18.58 -1.86 4.83
N GLY A 56 -17.99 -2.48 3.81
CA GLY A 56 -18.38 -2.35 2.41
C GLY A 56 -18.72 -3.68 1.73
N ASN A 57 -18.85 -3.62 0.41
CA ASN A 57 -19.07 -4.79 -0.44
C ASN A 57 -17.73 -5.41 -0.88
N SER A 58 -17.72 -6.69 -1.25
CA SER A 58 -16.51 -7.42 -1.66
C SER A 58 -15.74 -6.75 -2.81
N GLU A 59 -16.44 -6.07 -3.73
CA GLU A 59 -15.82 -5.29 -4.80
C GLU A 59 -15.06 -4.05 -4.27
N GLN A 60 -15.57 -3.40 -3.23
CA GLN A 60 -14.96 -2.21 -2.64
C GLN A 60 -13.69 -2.57 -1.85
N ALA A 61 -13.69 -3.74 -1.20
CA ALA A 61 -12.50 -4.30 -0.56
C ALA A 61 -11.40 -4.64 -1.57
N ALA A 62 -11.78 -5.17 -2.74
CA ALA A 62 -10.85 -5.46 -3.82
C ALA A 62 -10.24 -4.16 -4.39
N ASP A 63 -11.05 -3.15 -4.69
CA ASP A 63 -10.54 -1.85 -5.20
C ASP A 63 -9.60 -1.18 -4.19
N ILE A 64 -9.90 -1.25 -2.90
CA ILE A 64 -9.02 -0.74 -1.83
C ILE A 64 -7.72 -1.55 -1.71
N ALA A 65 -7.78 -2.89 -1.85
CA ALA A 65 -6.58 -3.73 -1.90
C ALA A 65 -5.67 -3.37 -3.09
N PHE A 66 -6.28 -3.13 -4.26
CA PHE A 66 -5.57 -2.71 -5.46
C PHE A 66 -4.96 -1.31 -5.27
N GLY A 67 -5.73 -0.33 -4.83
CA GLY A 67 -5.20 1.02 -4.55
C GLY A 67 -4.06 1.01 -3.54
N ALA A 68 -4.20 0.24 -2.45
CA ALA A 68 -3.17 0.09 -1.43
C ALA A 68 -1.89 -0.55 -1.98
N SER A 69 -2.00 -1.61 -2.79
CA SER A 69 -0.82 -2.27 -3.40
C SER A 69 -0.07 -1.39 -4.40
N ALA A 70 -0.78 -0.55 -5.17
CA ALA A 70 -0.13 0.46 -6.01
C ALA A 70 0.70 1.46 -5.17
N GLY A 71 0.11 1.95 -4.07
CA GLY A 71 0.79 2.86 -3.15
C GLY A 71 2.02 2.22 -2.48
N MET A 72 1.96 0.94 -2.12
CA MET A 72 3.10 0.21 -1.54
C MET A 72 4.25 0.02 -2.52
N LEU A 73 3.97 -0.21 -3.81
CA LEU A 73 5.00 -0.21 -4.86
C LEU A 73 5.64 1.17 -5.01
N GLY A 74 4.83 2.24 -4.97
CA GLY A 74 5.32 3.62 -4.96
C GLY A 74 6.22 3.93 -3.77
N CYS A 75 5.85 3.48 -2.56
CA CYS A 75 6.67 3.62 -1.35
C CYS A 75 8.00 2.84 -1.45
N THR A 76 8.00 1.66 -2.06
CA THR A 76 9.23 0.89 -2.29
C THR A 76 10.22 1.67 -3.16
N ILE A 77 9.74 2.24 -4.26
CA ILE A 77 10.54 3.08 -5.17
C ILE A 77 11.03 4.34 -4.45
N CYS A 78 10.19 4.95 -3.62
CA CYS A 78 10.54 6.11 -2.80
C CYS A 78 11.71 5.80 -1.85
N VAL A 79 11.64 4.70 -1.09
CA VAL A 79 12.69 4.32 -0.13
C VAL A 79 14.00 4.00 -0.86
N PHE A 80 13.92 3.33 -2.00
CA PHE A 80 15.09 3.04 -2.84
C PHE A 80 15.74 4.33 -3.37
N THR A 81 14.92 5.28 -3.82
CA THR A 81 15.39 6.58 -4.30
C THR A 81 15.97 7.42 -3.16
N ALA A 82 15.32 7.43 -2.00
CA ALA A 82 15.77 8.16 -0.82
C ALA A 82 17.12 7.65 -0.34
N THR A 83 17.30 6.32 -0.27
CA THR A 83 18.56 5.70 0.16
C THR A 83 19.68 5.95 -0.84
N PHE A 84 19.42 5.80 -2.14
CA PHE A 84 20.37 6.15 -3.20
C PHE A 84 20.77 7.64 -3.18
N CYS A 85 19.79 8.51 -2.96
CA CYS A 85 20.02 9.95 -2.90
C CYS A 85 20.76 10.37 -1.62
N MET A 86 20.52 9.70 -0.48
CA MET A 86 21.26 9.94 0.75
C MET A 86 22.72 9.54 0.63
N GLU A 87 23.04 8.43 -0.05
CA GLU A 87 24.44 8.05 -0.34
C GLU A 87 25.14 9.06 -1.25
N HIS A 88 24.44 9.61 -2.25
CA HIS A 88 25.07 10.50 -3.24
C HIS A 88 25.11 11.99 -2.89
N LEU A 89 24.10 12.53 -2.18
CA LEU A 89 23.95 13.98 -1.98
C LEU A 89 24.32 14.47 -0.57
N GLY A 90 24.49 13.59 0.42
CA GLY A 90 24.92 13.94 1.79
C GLY A 90 24.03 14.93 2.55
N LYS A 91 22.91 15.38 1.96
CA LYS A 91 21.97 16.39 2.48
C LYS A 91 20.61 15.75 2.73
N TRP A 92 20.39 15.37 3.99
CA TRP A 92 19.20 14.64 4.46
C TRP A 92 17.86 15.26 4.00
N GLY A 93 17.73 16.60 4.06
CA GLY A 93 16.50 17.30 3.68
C GLY A 93 16.22 17.33 2.18
N LEU A 94 17.26 17.39 1.34
CA LEU A 94 17.10 17.38 -0.12
C LEU A 94 16.72 15.98 -0.62
N SER A 95 17.33 14.93 -0.06
CA SER A 95 16.95 13.55 -0.36
C SER A 95 15.51 13.25 0.05
N LEU A 96 15.05 13.77 1.18
CA LEU A 96 13.65 13.64 1.60
C LEU A 96 12.69 14.34 0.63
N GLY A 97 13.03 15.57 0.20
CA GLY A 97 12.23 16.34 -0.75
C GLY A 97 12.12 15.65 -2.11
N ILE A 98 13.24 15.16 -2.66
CA ILE A 98 13.27 14.44 -3.95
C ILE A 98 12.50 13.12 -3.82
N ALA A 99 12.71 12.37 -2.73
CA ALA A 99 11.99 11.12 -2.49
C ALA A 99 10.47 11.35 -2.40
N LEU A 100 10.03 12.45 -1.77
CA LEU A 100 8.60 12.79 -1.67
C LEU A 100 7.99 13.12 -3.04
N VAL A 101 8.71 13.88 -3.87
CA VAL A 101 8.27 14.22 -5.24
C VAL A 101 8.22 12.96 -6.11
N VAL A 102 9.25 12.13 -6.05
CA VAL A 102 9.32 10.85 -6.77
C VAL A 102 8.23 9.90 -6.29
N TRP A 103 7.96 9.85 -4.99
CA TRP A 103 6.86 9.06 -4.42
C TRP A 103 5.50 9.51 -4.95
N PHE A 104 5.28 10.82 -5.04
CA PHE A 104 4.01 11.37 -5.52
C PHE A 104 3.80 11.03 -7.00
N PHE A 105 4.81 11.26 -7.84
CA PHE A 105 4.77 10.88 -9.26
C PHE A 105 4.65 9.38 -9.46
N SER A 106 5.40 8.58 -8.69
CA SER A 106 5.40 7.13 -8.77
C SER A 106 4.07 6.54 -8.31
N SER A 107 3.50 7.02 -7.21
CA SER A 107 2.17 6.60 -6.75
C SER A 107 1.09 6.97 -7.75
N TYR A 108 1.15 8.17 -8.31
CA TYR A 108 0.21 8.59 -9.35
C TYR A 108 0.32 7.71 -10.61
N ALA A 109 1.53 7.44 -11.07
CA ALA A 109 1.79 6.56 -12.21
C ALA A 109 1.35 5.11 -11.93
N ALA A 110 1.61 4.59 -10.74
CA ALA A 110 1.21 3.24 -10.33
C ALA A 110 -0.31 3.11 -10.25
N ILE A 111 -1.01 4.11 -9.70
CA ILE A 111 -2.47 4.16 -9.66
C ILE A 111 -3.03 4.24 -11.07
N MET A 112 -2.50 5.12 -11.93
CA MET A 112 -2.94 5.26 -13.32
C MET A 112 -2.75 3.96 -14.12
N LEU A 113 -1.61 3.29 -13.95
CA LEU A 113 -1.30 2.03 -14.62
C LEU A 113 -2.20 0.89 -14.11
N MET A 114 -2.47 0.85 -12.80
CA MET A 114 -3.38 -0.11 -12.19
C MET A 114 -4.84 0.11 -12.61
N GLN A 115 -5.31 1.36 -12.67
CA GLN A 115 -6.65 1.70 -13.18
C GLN A 115 -6.81 1.28 -14.65
N GLY A 116 -5.79 1.54 -15.48
CA GLY A 116 -5.78 1.09 -16.88
C GLY A 116 -5.82 -0.44 -17.02
N LEU A 117 -5.16 -1.18 -16.12
CA LEU A 117 -5.22 -2.65 -16.08
C LEU A 117 -6.59 -3.15 -15.62
N LEU A 118 -7.20 -2.53 -14.62
CA LEU A 118 -8.54 -2.85 -14.11
C LEU A 118 -9.62 -2.60 -15.16
N GLU A 119 -9.57 -1.48 -15.88
CA GLU A 119 -10.48 -1.21 -17.01
C GLU A 119 -10.30 -2.22 -18.14
N LYS A 120 -9.06 -2.58 -18.50
CA LYS A 120 -8.80 -3.66 -19.47
C LYS A 120 -9.38 -5.00 -19.03
N ARG A 121 -9.26 -5.35 -17.74
CA ARG A 121 -9.82 -6.60 -17.17
C ARG A 121 -11.34 -6.58 -17.22
N LYS A 122 -11.98 -5.46 -16.86
CA LYS A 122 -13.45 -5.29 -16.89
C LYS A 122 -13.98 -5.37 -18.33
N LYS A 123 -13.27 -4.76 -19.29
CA LYS A 123 -13.59 -4.82 -20.72
C LYS A 123 -13.46 -6.24 -21.29
N GLN A 124 -12.41 -6.99 -20.93
CA GLN A 124 -12.26 -8.38 -21.36
C GLN A 124 -13.32 -9.31 -20.79
N ARG A 125 -13.68 -9.16 -19.50
CA ARG A 125 -14.75 -9.95 -18.88
C ARG A 125 -16.09 -9.71 -19.58
N ASN A 126 -16.43 -8.47 -19.89
CA ASN A 126 -17.67 -8.11 -20.57
C ASN A 126 -17.74 -8.65 -22.02
N ILE A 127 -16.60 -8.69 -22.74
CA ILE A 127 -16.52 -9.34 -24.06
C ILE A 127 -16.76 -10.85 -23.94
N ARG A 128 -16.22 -11.49 -22.89
CA ARG A 128 -16.35 -12.92 -22.66
C ARG A 128 -17.76 -13.35 -22.26
N GLU A 129 -18.49 -12.52 -21.50
CA GLU A 129 -19.92 -12.72 -21.16
C GLU A 129 -20.85 -12.50 -22.37
N LYS A 130 -20.47 -11.65 -23.34
CA LYS A 130 -21.26 -11.45 -24.58
C LYS A 130 -20.96 -12.47 -25.69
N ALA A 131 -19.94 -13.30 -25.51
CA ALA A 131 -19.53 -14.34 -26.45
C ALA A 131 -20.12 -15.72 -26.09
N PHE A 132 -20.88 -15.81 -24.99
CA PHE A 132 -21.64 -16.98 -24.54
C PHE A 132 -23.13 -16.67 -24.62
#